data_AF-A0A8H7R0V8-F1
#
_entry.id   AF-A0A8H7R0V8-F1
#
_cell.length_a   1.000
_cell.length_b   1.000
_cell.length_c   1.000
_cell.angle_alpha   90.00
_cell.angle_beta   90.00
_cell.angle_gamma   90.00
#
_symmetry.space_group_name_H-M   'P 1'
#
loop_
_entity.id
_entity.type
_entity.pdbx_description
1 polymer ?
#
loop_
_entity_poly.entity_id
_entity_poly.type
_entity_poly.pdbx_seq_one_letter_code
_entity_poly.pdbx_strand_id
1 'polypeptide(L)'
;MSDLKETAGPGRKKTVRKGMFSKDLRLLMYGFGDVPTPASDSIAVMDDLVIDYITEMCQKASGVADTRGKVRVEDFQFVLRNDAKKLARVEELLYMSEDIRRAKQSFDPKEMEAGEEA
;
A
#
# COMPACT_ATOMS: atom_id res chain seq x y z
N MET A 1 12.13 -28.96 -40.04
CA MET A 1 11.12 -28.05 -39.48
C MET A 1 11.11 -28.31 -37.99
N SER A 2 11.71 -27.38 -37.24
CA SER A 2 11.98 -27.50 -35.81
C SER A 2 10.71 -27.21 -35.01
N ASP A 3 10.33 -28.17 -34.17
CA ASP A 3 9.23 -28.08 -33.22
C ASP A 3 9.43 -26.91 -32.25
N LEU A 4 8.45 -25.99 -32.22
CA LEU A 4 8.40 -24.87 -31.29
C LEU A 4 7.84 -25.38 -29.95
N LYS A 5 8.72 -25.60 -28.97
CA LYS A 5 8.34 -25.98 -27.61
C LYS A 5 7.72 -24.78 -26.89
N GLU A 6 6.42 -24.85 -26.64
CA GLU A 6 5.67 -23.92 -25.81
C GLU A 6 6.23 -23.92 -24.37
N THR A 7 6.90 -22.83 -23.98
CA THR A 7 7.39 -22.66 -22.60
C THR A 7 6.27 -22.15 -21.73
N ALA A 8 5.44 -23.07 -21.22
CA ALA A 8 4.51 -22.77 -20.14
C ALA A 8 5.32 -22.41 -18.87
N GLY A 9 5.45 -21.11 -18.59
CA GLY A 9 6.00 -20.62 -17.34
C GLY A 9 5.18 -21.12 -16.14
N PRO A 10 5.78 -21.27 -14.95
CA PRO A 10 5.06 -21.77 -13.78
C PRO A 10 3.92 -20.82 -13.45
N GLY A 11 2.68 -21.29 -13.68
CA GLY A 11 1.47 -20.57 -13.32
C GLY A 11 1.51 -20.21 -11.84
N ARG A 12 1.67 -18.91 -11.54
CA ARG A 12 1.57 -18.40 -10.17
C ARG A 12 0.18 -18.74 -9.66
N LYS A 13 0.07 -19.75 -8.80
CA LYS A 13 -1.18 -20.07 -8.11
C LYS A 13 -1.68 -18.79 -7.47
N LYS A 14 -2.82 -18.26 -7.94
CA LYS A 14 -3.52 -17.14 -7.30
C LYS A 14 -4.14 -17.65 -6.00
N THR A 15 -3.34 -17.87 -4.98
CA THR A 15 -3.86 -17.91 -3.60
C THR A 15 -4.06 -16.46 -3.16
N VAL A 16 -5.11 -15.82 -3.67
CA VAL A 16 -5.69 -14.68 -2.95
C VAL A 16 -6.20 -15.27 -1.64
N ARG A 17 -5.51 -15.01 -0.53
CA ARG A 17 -5.93 -15.49 0.78
C ARG A 17 -7.21 -14.75 1.15
N LYS A 18 -8.35 -15.45 1.09
CA LYS A 18 -9.61 -14.92 1.62
C LYS A 18 -9.43 -14.51 3.08
N GLY A 19 -9.95 -13.34 3.43
CA GLY A 19 -9.91 -12.79 4.77
C GLY A 19 -8.55 -12.25 5.19
N MET A 20 -7.73 -11.81 4.23
CA MET A 20 -6.40 -11.26 4.50
C MET A 20 -6.47 -9.98 5.32
N PHE A 21 -7.50 -9.15 5.10
CA PHE A 21 -7.69 -7.87 5.79
C PHE A 21 -8.88 -7.86 6.75
N SER A 22 -9.53 -8.99 7.02
CA SER A 22 -10.78 -9.01 7.81
C SER A 22 -10.67 -8.39 9.20
N LYS A 23 -9.49 -8.47 9.84
CA LYS A 23 -9.27 -7.85 11.17
C LYS A 23 -9.21 -6.34 11.07
N ASP A 24 -8.43 -5.83 10.12
CA ASP A 24 -8.22 -4.39 9.96
C ASP A 24 -9.45 -3.72 9.35
N LEU A 25 -10.14 -4.39 8.42
CA LEU A 25 -11.36 -3.89 7.80
C LEU A 25 -12.49 -3.70 8.79
N ARG A 26 -12.62 -4.54 9.82
CA ARG A 26 -13.63 -4.30 10.87
C ARG A 26 -13.45 -2.96 11.57
N LEU A 27 -12.21 -2.66 11.95
CA LEU A 27 -11.88 -1.40 12.62
C LEU A 27 -12.04 -0.22 11.67
N LEU A 28 -11.64 -0.40 10.41
CA LEU A 28 -11.76 0.64 9.39
C LEU A 28 -13.23 0.96 9.09
N MET A 29 -14.07 -0.05 8.88
CA MET A 29 -15.51 0.12 8.64
C MET A 29 -16.18 0.88 9.78
N TYR A 30 -15.91 0.50 11.04
CA TYR A 30 -16.38 1.26 12.20
C TYR A 30 -15.86 2.71 12.21
N GLY A 31 -14.57 2.92 11.92
CA GLY A 31 -13.97 4.26 11.82
C GLY A 31 -14.59 5.15 10.73
N PHE A 32 -15.17 4.55 9.69
CA PHE A 32 -15.92 5.23 8.64
C PHE A 32 -17.43 5.32 8.91
N GLY A 33 -17.89 4.93 10.10
CA GLY A 33 -19.26 5.13 10.56
C GLY A 33 -20.18 3.90 10.48
N ASP A 34 -19.64 2.71 10.22
CA ASP A 34 -20.39 1.46 10.34
C ASP A 34 -20.58 1.07 11.83
N VAL A 35 -21.32 -0.01 12.09
CA VAL A 35 -21.53 -0.55 13.44
C VAL A 35 -20.23 -1.15 14.04
N PRO A 36 -20.09 -1.25 15.38
CA PRO A 36 -18.88 -1.79 16.03
C PRO A 36 -18.52 -3.23 15.64
N THR A 37 -19.51 -4.01 15.21
CA THR A 37 -19.32 -5.38 14.72
C THR A 37 -20.05 -5.53 13.38
N PRO A 38 -19.41 -5.15 12.27
CA PRO A 38 -19.99 -5.28 10.93
C PRO A 38 -20.29 -6.74 10.59
N ALA A 39 -21.26 -6.95 9.70
CA ALA A 39 -21.64 -8.28 9.25
C ALA A 39 -20.48 -8.98 8.52
N SER A 40 -20.36 -10.29 8.71
CA SER A 40 -19.22 -11.09 8.21
C SER A 40 -19.17 -11.16 6.68
N ASP A 41 -20.32 -11.15 6.03
CA ASP A 41 -20.49 -11.06 4.58
C ASP A 41 -20.08 -9.68 4.06
N SER A 42 -20.47 -8.58 4.71
CA SER A 42 -20.00 -7.23 4.38
C SER A 42 -18.48 -7.11 4.48
N ILE A 43 -17.87 -7.67 5.53
CA ILE A 43 -16.41 -7.69 5.69
C ILE A 43 -15.76 -8.50 4.56
N ALA A 44 -16.35 -9.62 4.16
CA ALA A 44 -15.82 -10.44 3.08
C ALA A 44 -15.88 -9.71 1.72
N VAL A 45 -16.98 -9.01 1.43
CA VAL A 45 -17.10 -8.18 0.23
C VAL A 45 -16.08 -7.04 0.26
N MET A 46 -15.90 -6.37 1.40
CA MET A 46 -14.90 -5.32 1.54
C MET A 46 -13.46 -5.84 1.35
N ASP A 47 -13.17 -7.07 1.80
CA ASP A 47 -11.87 -7.73 1.58
C ASP A 47 -11.59 -7.91 0.09
N ASP A 48 -12.58 -8.44 -0.66
CA ASP A 48 -12.48 -8.62 -2.10
C ASP A 48 -12.31 -7.27 -2.84
N LEU A 49 -13.12 -6.26 -2.50
CA LEU A 49 -13.04 -4.93 -3.11
C LEU A 49 -11.69 -4.24 -2.87
N VAL A 50 -11.12 -4.37 -1.68
CA VAL A 50 -9.82 -3.77 -1.36
C VAL A 50 -8.69 -4.48 -2.09
N ILE A 51 -8.74 -5.82 -2.19
CA ILE A 51 -7.77 -6.59 -2.95
C ILE A 51 -7.79 -6.19 -4.43
N ASP A 52 -8.99 -6.08 -5.01
CA ASP A 52 -9.16 -5.68 -6.40
C ASP A 52 -8.66 -4.25 -6.63
N TYR A 53 -9.01 -3.30 -5.75
CA TYR A 53 -8.53 -1.92 -5.83
C TYR A 53 -7.01 -1.82 -5.78
N ILE A 54 -6.36 -2.50 -4.81
CA ILE A 54 -4.90 -2.49 -4.69
C ILE A 54 -4.26 -3.12 -5.94
N THR A 55 -4.83 -4.20 -6.44
CA THR A 55 -4.34 -4.90 -7.63
C THR A 55 -4.41 -4.00 -8.86
N GLU A 56 -5.57 -3.36 -9.10
CA GLU A 56 -5.77 -2.44 -10.22
C GLU A 56 -4.83 -1.23 -10.12
N MET A 57 -4.67 -0.64 -8.94
CA MET A 57 -3.75 0.47 -8.71
C MET A 57 -2.29 0.08 -9.01
N CYS A 58 -1.85 -1.09 -8.55
CA CYS A 58 -0.50 -1.60 -8.84
C CYS A 58 -0.29 -1.85 -10.34
N GLN A 59 -1.30 -2.38 -11.04
CA GLN A 59 -1.24 -2.60 -12.49
C GLN A 59 -1.13 -1.28 -13.26
N LYS A 60 -1.94 -0.27 -12.89
CA LYS A 60 -1.86 1.07 -13.48
C LYS A 60 -0.48 1.70 -13.26
N ALA A 61 0.04 1.64 -12.02
CA ALA A 61 1.37 2.16 -11.70
C ALA A 61 2.47 1.39 -12.45
N SER A 62 2.33 0.07 -12.61
CA SER A 62 3.24 -0.74 -13.42
C SER A 62 3.24 -0.32 -14.89
N GLY A 63 2.08 0.02 -15.46
CA GLY A 63 1.98 0.52 -16.83
C GLY A 63 2.68 1.87 -17.03
N VAL A 64 2.66 2.74 -16.01
CA VAL A 64 3.42 4.01 -16.02
C VAL A 64 4.92 3.75 -15.94
N ALA A 65 5.32 2.76 -15.14
CA ALA A 65 6.71 2.38 -14.91
C ALA A 65 7.32 1.49 -16.02
N ASP A 66 6.54 1.12 -17.05
CA ASP A 66 6.88 0.06 -18.00
C ASP A 66 8.26 0.24 -18.63
N THR A 67 8.54 1.44 -19.14
CA THR A 67 9.84 1.79 -19.76
C THR A 67 11.01 1.77 -18.78
N ARG A 68 10.74 1.95 -17.49
CA ARG A 68 11.75 1.96 -16.43
C ARG A 68 11.94 0.58 -15.79
N GLY A 69 11.00 -0.34 -15.98
CA GLY A 69 11.01 -1.69 -15.41
C GLY A 69 10.87 -1.76 -13.89
N LYS A 70 10.68 -0.63 -13.20
CA LYS A 70 10.54 -0.58 -11.73
C LYS A 70 9.56 0.51 -11.29
N VAL A 71 8.54 0.09 -10.54
CA VAL A 71 7.54 0.96 -9.91
C VAL A 71 8.17 1.80 -8.79
N ARG A 72 7.79 3.07 -8.73
CA ARG A 72 8.17 4.06 -7.73
C ARG A 72 6.92 4.80 -7.22
N VAL A 73 7.09 5.62 -6.19
CA VAL A 73 6.00 6.39 -5.57
C VAL A 73 5.39 7.38 -6.57
N GLU A 74 6.21 7.98 -7.43
CA GLU A 74 5.76 8.98 -8.40
C GLU A 74 4.79 8.40 -9.44
N ASP A 75 4.87 7.09 -9.71
CA ASP A 75 3.93 6.43 -10.63
C ASP A 75 2.52 6.39 -10.03
N PHE A 76 2.41 6.16 -8.71
CA PHE A 76 1.12 6.20 -8.02
C PHE A 76 0.56 7.62 -7.98
N GLN A 77 1.41 8.63 -7.76
CA GLN A 77 1.00 10.03 -7.85
C GLN A 77 0.50 10.37 -9.26
N PHE A 78 1.18 9.88 -10.30
CA PHE A 78 0.73 10.06 -11.68
C PHE A 78 -0.60 9.37 -11.96
N VAL A 79 -0.83 8.15 -11.47
CA VAL A 79 -2.13 7.46 -11.59
C VAL A 79 -3.25 8.25 -10.90
N LEU A 80 -2.95 8.87 -9.76
CA LEU A 80 -3.91 9.66 -8.97
C LEU A 80 -4.05 11.13 -9.41
N ARG A 81 -3.37 11.56 -10.48
CA ARG A 81 -3.32 12.98 -10.89
C ARG A 81 -4.67 13.65 -11.15
N ASN A 82 -5.70 12.86 -11.44
CA ASN A 82 -7.06 13.34 -11.71
C ASN A 82 -7.97 13.30 -10.47
N ASP A 83 -7.48 12.80 -9.32
CA ASP A 83 -8.20 12.81 -8.05
C ASP A 83 -7.43 13.68 -7.04
N ALA A 84 -7.76 14.97 -7.05
CA ALA A 84 -7.08 15.96 -6.23
C ALA A 84 -7.09 15.62 -4.73
N LYS A 85 -8.16 15.00 -4.22
CA LYS A 85 -8.26 14.63 -2.79
C LYS A 85 -7.31 13.50 -2.45
N LYS A 86 -7.29 12.44 -3.27
CA LYS A 86 -6.36 11.31 -3.04
C LYS A 86 -4.91 11.72 -3.25
N LEU A 87 -4.62 12.53 -4.27
CA LEU A 87 -3.27 13.02 -4.53
C LEU A 87 -2.74 13.87 -3.36
N ALA A 88 -3.51 14.85 -2.91
CA ALA A 88 -3.14 15.70 -1.77
C ALA A 88 -2.88 14.87 -0.51
N ARG A 89 -3.72 13.85 -0.26
CA ARG A 89 -3.52 12.95 0.88
C ARG A 89 -2.22 12.15 0.77
N VAL A 90 -1.84 11.70 -0.42
CA VAL A 90 -0.57 10.99 -0.63
C VAL A 90 0.62 11.92 -0.35
N GLU A 91 0.58 13.15 -0.86
CA GLU A 91 1.64 14.14 -0.64
C GLU A 91 1.81 14.49 0.84
N GLU A 92 0.70 14.70 1.56
CA GLU A 92 0.68 14.94 3.00
C GLU A 92 1.34 13.79 3.76
N LEU A 93 0.95 12.54 3.48
CA LEU A 93 1.49 11.35 4.15
C LEU A 93 3.00 11.16 3.89
N LEU A 94 3.45 11.42 2.66
CA LEU A 94 4.88 11.37 2.31
C LEU A 94 5.66 12.46 3.04
N TYR A 95 5.12 13.67 3.12
CA TYR A 95 5.73 14.77 3.87
C TYR A 95 5.86 14.42 5.36
N MET A 96 4.79 13.95 5.99
CA MET A 96 4.81 13.55 7.41
C MET A 96 5.79 12.40 7.67
N SER A 97 5.88 11.42 6.76
CA SER A 97 6.84 10.32 6.87
C SER A 97 8.29 10.82 6.84
N GLU A 98 8.60 11.76 5.95
CA GLU A 98 9.92 12.38 5.86
C GLU A 98 10.25 13.24 7.07
N ASP A 99 9.26 13.96 7.62
CA ASP A 99 9.42 14.76 8.82
C ASP A 99 9.73 13.88 10.05
N ILE A 100 8.97 12.80 10.24
CA ILE A 100 9.25 11.78 11.28
C ILE A 100 10.65 11.18 11.08
N ARG A 101 11.03 10.86 9.84
CA ARG A 101 12.34 10.30 9.52
C ARG A 101 13.47 11.28 9.88
N ARG A 102 13.30 12.56 9.56
CA ARG A 102 14.26 13.62 9.90
C ARG A 102 14.37 13.79 11.41
N ALA A 103 13.24 13.88 12.11
CA ALA A 103 13.22 14.00 13.56
C ALA A 103 13.99 12.85 14.23
N LYS A 104 13.75 11.61 13.79
CA LYS A 104 14.49 10.43 14.27
C LYS A 104 16.00 10.48 14.04
N GLN A 105 16.47 11.13 12.96
CA GLN A 105 17.90 11.28 12.67
C GLN A 105 18.58 12.32 13.55
N SER A 106 17.83 13.29 14.07
CA SER A 106 18.33 14.34 14.97
C SER A 106 18.53 13.87 16.41
N PHE A 107 18.12 12.64 16.75
CA PHE A 107 18.41 12.02 18.05
C PHE A 107 19.71 11.21 17.97
N ASP A 108 20.83 11.79 18.43
CA ASP A 108 22.04 11.03 18.74
C ASP A 108 21.95 10.56 20.21
N PRO A 109 21.76 9.26 20.49
CA PRO A 109 21.62 8.76 21.85
C PRO A 109 22.88 9.00 22.72
N LYS A 110 24.04 9.25 22.11
CA LYS A 110 25.28 9.53 22.85
C LYS A 110 25.32 10.92 23.49
N GLU A 111 24.55 11.88 23.00
CA GLU A 111 24.51 13.24 23.56
C GLU A 111 23.57 13.37 24.78
N MET A 112 22.65 12.42 24.98
CA MET A 112 21.74 12.41 26.14
C MET A 112 22.36 11.78 27.40
N GLU A 113 23.14 10.70 27.29
CA GLU A 113 23.78 10.06 28.46
C GLU A 113 24.82 10.98 29.13
N ALA A 114 25.46 11.87 28.37
CA ALA A 114 26.45 12.81 28.91
C ALA A 114 25.83 13.97 29.73
N GLY A 115 24.51 14.18 29.66
CA GLY A 115 23.80 15.24 30.38
C GLY A 115 23.18 14.80 31.71
N GLU A 116 23.14 13.50 31.99
CA GLU A 116 22.50 12.94 33.19
C GLU A 116 23.50 12.63 34.32
N GLU A 117 24.81 12.69 34.04
CA GLU A 117 25.90 12.54 35.03
C GLU A 117 26.52 13.87 35.51
N ALA A 118 25.85 15.01 35.29
CA ALA A 118 26.31 16.35 35.73
C ALA A 118 25.46 16.96 36.85
#